data_AF-A0A7J9L3P7-F1
#
_entry.id   AF-A0A7J9L3P7-F1
#
_cell.length_a   1.000
_cell.length_b   1.000
_cell.length_c   1.000
_cell.angle_alpha   90.00
_cell.angle_beta   90.00
_cell.angle_gamma   90.00
#
_symmetry.space_group_name_H-M   'P 1'
#
loop_
_entity.id
_entity.type
_entity.pdbx_description
1 polymer ?
#
loop_
_entity_poly.entity_id
_entity_poly.type
_entity_poly.pdbx_seq_one_letter_code
_entity_poly.pdbx_strand_id
1 'polypeptide(L)'
;MPEVDKVSYRVFSKNYLPLKEIIAIPRRDDISKKKWMTILQNLQEEDVECKAPWLFPNEILYRCSDFNWVPLLGIWRAVGYTPLLVLRQYRSRQFIPATQGLAKCEFSYKSDGCKKKIREMSNAWNQTRQMKRLDVSPMTTPEYNEWWVRRINDNIPEPLSRNKQRSTE
;
A
#
# COMPACT_ATOMS: atom_id res chain seq x y z
N MET A 1 -22.69 -11.03 -21.12
CA MET A 1 -21.32 -11.27 -20.64
C MET A 1 -20.40 -10.46 -21.52
N PRO A 2 -19.72 -9.41 -21.01
CA PRO A 2 -18.72 -8.71 -21.80
C PRO A 2 -17.45 -9.58 -21.86
N GLU A 3 -16.88 -9.68 -23.06
CA GLU A 3 -15.58 -10.29 -23.31
C GLU A 3 -14.52 -9.48 -22.57
N VAL A 4 -13.78 -10.13 -21.66
CA VAL A 4 -12.68 -9.47 -20.95
C VAL A 4 -11.53 -9.35 -21.94
N ASP A 5 -11.36 -8.14 -22.48
CA ASP A 5 -10.20 -7.80 -23.30
C ASP A 5 -8.93 -8.21 -22.58
N LYS A 6 -8.17 -9.13 -23.20
CA LYS A 6 -6.90 -9.61 -22.68
C LYS A 6 -5.89 -8.46 -22.78
N VAL A 7 -5.76 -7.68 -21.70
CA VAL A 7 -4.82 -6.56 -21.63
C VAL A 7 -3.40 -7.08 -21.88
N SER A 8 -2.85 -6.74 -23.04
CA SER A 8 -1.46 -7.02 -23.40
C SER A 8 -0.57 -6.03 -22.67
N TYR A 9 0.15 -6.50 -21.66
CA TYR A 9 1.05 -5.64 -20.88
C TYR A 9 2.31 -5.29 -21.67
N ARG A 10 2.68 -4.00 -21.69
CA ARG A 10 3.95 -3.51 -22.26
C ARG A 10 4.96 -3.24 -21.16
N VAL A 11 6.15 -3.82 -21.29
CA VAL A 11 7.28 -3.62 -20.38
C VAL A 11 7.78 -2.18 -20.49
N PHE A 12 8.19 -1.58 -19.36
CA PHE A 12 8.88 -0.29 -19.36
C PHE A 12 10.05 -0.32 -20.35
N SER A 13 10.01 0.58 -21.34
CA SER A 13 11.07 0.71 -22.33
C SER A 13 11.35 2.18 -22.56
N LYS A 14 12.50 2.51 -23.16
CA LYS A 14 12.84 3.89 -23.49
C LYS A 14 11.75 4.61 -24.33
N ASN A 15 10.95 3.82 -25.05
CA ASN A 15 9.89 4.30 -25.95
C ASN A 15 8.49 4.25 -25.32
N TYR A 16 8.36 3.67 -24.12
CA TYR A 16 7.11 3.52 -23.40
C TYR A 16 7.24 4.13 -22.01
N LEU A 17 6.57 5.26 -21.83
CA LEU A 17 6.55 6.01 -20.58
C LEU A 17 5.13 5.94 -20.00
N PRO A 18 4.86 5.07 -19.01
CA PRO A 18 3.56 4.98 -18.35
C PRO A 18 3.04 6.31 -17.80
N LEU A 19 3.93 7.23 -17.44
CA LEU A 19 3.55 8.60 -17.06
C LEU A 19 2.86 9.36 -18.19
N LYS A 20 3.24 9.14 -19.45
CA LYS A 20 2.58 9.76 -20.62
C LYS A 20 1.18 9.19 -20.84
N GLU A 21 0.98 7.89 -20.62
CA GLU A 21 -0.36 7.29 -20.68
C GLU A 21 -1.26 7.80 -19.57
N ILE A 22 -0.76 7.89 -18.34
CA ILE A 22 -1.51 8.45 -17.22
C ILE A 22 -1.97 9.89 -17.51
N ILE A 23 -1.15 10.69 -18.19
CA ILE A 23 -1.53 12.05 -18.61
C ILE A 23 -2.65 12.03 -19.67
N ALA A 24 -2.69 11.00 -20.53
CA ALA A 24 -3.70 10.84 -21.56
C ALA A 24 -5.04 10.28 -21.03
N ILE A 25 -5.06 9.67 -19.84
CA ILE A 25 -6.30 9.26 -19.18
C ILE A 25 -7.10 10.52 -18.84
N PRO A 26 -8.35 10.63 -19.32
CA PRO A 26 -9.21 11.77 -18.98
C PRO A 26 -9.32 11.91 -17.47
N ARG A 27 -8.89 13.06 -16.95
CA ARG A 27 -8.98 13.33 -15.52
C ARG A 27 -10.44 13.37 -15.12
N ARG A 28 -10.80 12.59 -14.11
CA ARG A 28 -12.14 12.58 -13.51
C ARG A 28 -12.23 13.63 -12.40
N ASP A 29 -11.88 14.87 -12.77
CA ASP A 29 -11.86 16.03 -11.84
C ASP A 29 -13.28 16.48 -11.45
N ASP A 30 -14.31 15.97 -12.15
CA ASP A 30 -15.73 16.18 -11.90
C ASP A 30 -16.32 15.29 -10.79
N ILE A 31 -15.55 14.32 -10.29
CA ILE A 31 -16.03 13.35 -9.30
C ILE A 31 -15.79 13.89 -7.87
N SER A 32 -16.89 14.14 -7.16
CA SER A 32 -16.84 14.52 -5.75
C SER A 32 -16.24 13.43 -4.87
N LYS A 33 -15.63 13.81 -3.73
CA LYS A 33 -15.10 12.86 -2.73
C LYS A 33 -16.11 11.77 -2.35
N LYS A 34 -17.39 12.13 -2.18
CA LYS A 34 -18.46 11.19 -1.84
C LYS A 34 -18.68 10.16 -2.95
N LYS A 35 -18.71 10.61 -4.20
CA LYS A 35 -18.85 9.74 -5.38
C LYS A 35 -17.62 8.81 -5.52
N TRP A 36 -16.41 9.31 -5.26
CA TRP A 36 -15.20 8.47 -5.19
C TRP A 36 -15.29 7.38 -4.12
N MET A 37 -15.72 7.73 -2.90
CA MET A 37 -15.89 6.74 -1.82
C MET A 37 -16.90 5.66 -2.21
N THR A 38 -18.03 6.03 -2.82
CA THR A 38 -19.02 5.08 -3.31
C THR A 38 -18.47 4.19 -4.42
N ILE A 39 -17.68 4.72 -5.35
CA ILE A 39 -17.03 3.93 -6.39
C ILE A 39 -16.09 2.90 -5.76
N LEU A 40 -15.18 3.34 -4.90
CA LEU A 40 -14.18 2.48 -4.27
C LEU A 40 -14.79 1.40 -3.38
N GLN A 41 -15.90 1.69 -2.70
CA GLN A 41 -16.62 0.73 -1.86
C GLN A 41 -17.36 -0.36 -2.64
N ASN A 42 -17.75 -0.08 -3.89
CA ASN A 42 -18.50 -1.03 -4.72
C ASN A 42 -17.61 -1.87 -5.65
N LEU A 43 -16.30 -1.59 -5.71
CA LEU A 43 -15.35 -2.37 -6.50
C LEU A 43 -15.33 -3.82 -6.04
N GLN A 44 -15.48 -4.74 -6.98
CA GLN A 44 -15.31 -6.17 -6.76
C GLN A 44 -13.85 -6.59 -6.95
N GLU A 45 -13.49 -7.83 -6.59
CA GLU A 45 -12.11 -8.33 -6.73
C GLU A 45 -11.68 -8.37 -8.20
N GLU A 46 -12.63 -8.61 -9.11
CA GLU A 46 -12.41 -8.62 -10.56
C GLU A 46 -12.18 -7.22 -11.15
N ASP A 47 -12.73 -6.18 -10.53
CA ASP A 47 -12.62 -4.79 -10.99
C ASP A 47 -11.24 -4.18 -10.71
N VAL A 48 -10.43 -4.83 -9.85
CA VAL A 48 -9.17 -4.30 -9.36
C VAL A 48 -8.01 -5.22 -9.70
N GLU A 49 -7.27 -4.86 -10.74
CA GLU A 49 -5.99 -5.49 -11.01
C GLU A 49 -4.90 -4.91 -10.09
N CYS A 50 -4.69 -5.54 -8.93
CA CYS A 50 -3.58 -5.20 -8.03
C CYS A 50 -2.21 -5.65 -8.55
N LYS A 51 -2.11 -6.23 -9.74
CA LYS A 51 -0.85 -6.82 -10.24
C LYS A 51 0.07 -5.72 -10.71
N ALA A 52 1.33 -5.74 -10.27
CA ALA A 52 2.38 -4.99 -10.95
C ALA A 52 2.93 -5.91 -12.05
N PRO A 53 2.58 -5.70 -13.34
CA PRO A 53 2.91 -6.67 -14.40
C PRO A 53 4.41 -6.82 -14.65
N TRP A 54 5.24 -5.93 -14.12
CA TRP A 54 6.70 -5.96 -14.18
C TRP A 54 7.34 -6.56 -12.92
N LEU A 55 6.57 -6.83 -11.86
CA LEU A 55 7.05 -7.33 -10.58
C LEU A 55 7.03 -8.86 -10.59
N PHE A 56 8.12 -9.45 -11.06
CA PHE A 56 8.32 -10.91 -11.09
C PHE A 56 9.32 -11.47 -10.05
N PRO A 57 9.56 -10.87 -8.88
CA PRO A 57 10.46 -11.51 -7.93
C PRO A 57 9.79 -12.79 -7.40
N ASN A 58 10.55 -13.90 -7.42
CA ASN A 58 10.15 -15.17 -6.81
C ASN A 58 10.21 -15.12 -5.27
N GLU A 59 10.79 -14.05 -4.72
CA GLU A 59 10.98 -13.84 -3.30
C GLU A 59 10.42 -12.47 -2.92
N ILE A 60 9.67 -12.44 -1.82
CA ILE A 60 9.07 -11.22 -1.28
C ILE A 60 9.85 -10.88 -0.02
N LEU A 61 10.65 -9.81 -0.08
CA LEU A 61 11.18 -9.18 1.13
C LEU A 61 9.99 -8.66 1.92
N TYR A 62 9.82 -9.08 3.17
CA TYR A 62 8.62 -8.73 3.95
C TYR A 62 8.91 -8.23 5.37
N ARG A 63 10.12 -8.49 5.89
CA ARG A 63 10.50 -8.17 7.26
C ARG A 63 11.97 -7.78 7.33
N CYS A 64 12.28 -6.90 8.27
CA CYS A 64 13.62 -6.37 8.48
C CYS A 64 13.94 -6.44 9.98
N SER A 65 14.80 -7.36 10.41
CA SER A 65 15.06 -7.62 11.83
C SER A 65 13.74 -7.82 12.61
N ASP A 66 13.44 -6.94 13.58
CA ASP A 66 12.19 -6.95 14.37
C ASP A 66 11.03 -6.15 13.75
N PHE A 67 11.27 -5.43 12.64
CA PHE A 67 10.21 -4.70 11.94
C PHE A 67 9.41 -5.65 11.06
N ASN A 68 8.09 -5.74 11.30
CA ASN A 68 7.11 -6.46 10.45
C ASN A 68 6.84 -5.77 9.10
N TRP A 69 7.74 -4.88 8.69
CA TRP A 69 7.69 -4.04 7.52
C TRP A 69 9.12 -3.72 7.09
N VAL A 70 9.27 -3.29 5.85
CA VAL A 70 10.54 -2.96 5.22
C VAL A 70 10.74 -1.44 5.28
N PRO A 71 11.76 -0.93 5.99
CA PRO A 71 12.04 0.50 5.99
C PRO A 71 12.48 0.95 4.60
N LEU A 72 11.77 1.95 4.06
CA LEU A 72 12.16 2.68 2.86
C LEU A 72 12.54 4.11 3.25
N LEU A 73 13.80 4.47 3.04
CA LEU A 73 14.29 5.83 3.26
C LEU A 73 14.03 6.66 1.99
N GLY A 74 13.04 7.57 2.06
CA GLY A 74 12.77 8.55 1.01
C GLY A 74 13.59 9.82 1.19
N ILE A 75 13.40 10.82 0.32
CA ILE A 75 14.17 12.08 0.39
C ILE A 75 13.81 12.91 1.64
N TRP A 76 12.54 12.89 2.04
CA TRP A 76 12.01 13.77 3.10
C TRP A 76 11.56 13.02 4.37
N ARG A 77 11.27 11.73 4.24
CA ARG A 77 10.75 10.87 5.31
C ARG A 77 11.16 9.42 5.05
N ALA A 78 11.19 8.64 6.12
CA ALA A 78 11.19 7.20 6.03
C ALA A 78 9.76 6.67 6.13
N VAL A 79 9.41 5.69 5.31
CA VAL A 79 8.12 4.99 5.35
C VAL A 79 8.35 3.49 5.44
N GLY A 80 7.52 2.80 6.21
CA GLY A 80 7.51 1.35 6.28
C GLY A 80 6.65 0.79 5.17
N TYR A 81 7.27 0.08 4.22
CA TYR A 81 6.55 -0.71 3.26
C TYR A 81 6.13 -2.03 3.91
N THR A 82 4.86 -2.40 3.81
CA THR A 82 4.36 -3.65 4.39
C THR A 82 3.89 -4.59 3.27
N PRO A 83 4.83 -5.32 2.63
CA PRO A 83 4.56 -6.30 1.57
C PRO A 83 3.44 -7.28 1.90
N LEU A 84 3.32 -7.70 3.16
CA LEU A 84 2.28 -8.63 3.61
C LEU A 84 0.86 -8.05 3.50
N LEU A 85 0.68 -6.73 3.47
CA LEU A 85 -0.62 -6.09 3.24
C LEU A 85 -1.02 -6.08 1.75
N VAL A 86 -0.10 -6.36 0.84
CA VAL A 86 -0.27 -6.18 -0.62
C VAL A 86 0.22 -7.40 -1.41
N LEU A 87 0.06 -8.61 -0.87
CA LEU A 87 0.54 -9.86 -1.50
C LEU A 87 -0.12 -10.15 -2.85
N ARG A 88 -1.31 -9.59 -3.09
CA ARG A 88 -1.97 -9.62 -4.41
C ARG A 88 -1.10 -8.99 -5.51
N GLN A 89 -0.25 -8.01 -5.18
CA GLN A 89 0.72 -7.42 -6.14
C GLN A 89 1.73 -8.43 -6.65
N TYR A 90 2.04 -9.44 -5.83
CA TYR A 90 2.99 -10.50 -6.10
C TYR A 90 2.30 -11.79 -6.57
N ARG A 91 1.00 -11.77 -6.90
CA ARG A 91 0.22 -12.99 -7.23
C ARG A 91 0.24 -14.06 -6.13
N SER A 92 0.43 -13.64 -4.88
CA SER A 92 0.39 -14.54 -3.74
C SER A 92 -0.92 -14.42 -2.98
N ARG A 93 -1.30 -15.53 -2.33
CA ARG A 93 -2.50 -15.60 -1.50
C ARG A 93 -2.41 -14.60 -0.36
N GLN A 94 -3.42 -13.74 -0.25
CA GLN A 94 -3.53 -12.71 0.75
C GLN A 94 -4.14 -13.30 2.04
N PHE A 95 -3.42 -13.13 3.15
CA PHE A 95 -3.81 -13.53 4.50
C PHE A 95 -3.73 -12.32 5.45
N ILE A 96 -4.20 -12.48 6.69
CA ILE A 96 -4.15 -11.44 7.74
C ILE A 96 -2.69 -11.14 8.09
N PRO A 97 -2.15 -9.96 7.78
CA PRO A 97 -0.76 -9.65 8.05
C PRO A 97 -0.54 -9.19 9.48
N ALA A 98 0.70 -9.31 9.96
CA ALA A 98 1.10 -8.71 11.22
C ALA A 98 1.06 -7.18 11.10
N THR A 99 0.19 -6.52 11.86
CA THR A 99 0.04 -5.06 11.88
C THR A 99 0.75 -4.38 13.04
N GLN A 100 1.44 -5.16 13.90
CA GLN A 100 2.14 -4.63 15.06
C GLN A 100 3.25 -3.68 14.63
N GLY A 101 3.24 -2.47 15.20
CA GLY A 101 4.23 -1.44 14.92
C GLY A 101 3.98 -0.64 13.63
N LEU A 102 2.86 -0.85 12.93
CA LEU A 102 2.54 -0.08 11.71
C LEU A 102 2.43 1.43 11.97
N ALA A 103 1.86 1.83 13.10
CA ALA A 103 1.81 3.25 13.49
C ALA A 103 3.19 3.91 13.65
N LYS A 104 4.26 3.10 13.77
CA LYS A 104 5.65 3.56 13.91
C LYS A 104 6.45 3.44 12.60
N CYS A 105 5.81 3.01 11.50
CA CYS A 105 6.44 2.82 10.20
C CYS A 105 6.93 4.12 9.56
N GLU A 106 6.38 5.26 9.95
CA GLU A 106 6.67 6.54 9.31
C GLU A 106 7.37 7.50 10.27
N PHE A 107 8.40 8.19 9.78
CA PHE A 107 8.94 9.37 10.46
C PHE A 107 9.57 10.37 9.48
N SER A 108 9.56 11.65 9.87
CA SER A 108 10.19 12.75 9.13
C SER A 108 11.63 12.96 9.56
N TYR A 109 12.52 13.34 8.64
CA TYR A 109 13.91 13.64 8.99
C TYR A 109 14.09 14.88 9.86
N LYS A 110 13.07 15.74 9.91
CA LYS A 110 13.05 16.91 10.79
C LYS A 110 12.68 16.56 12.24
N SER A 111 12.27 15.33 12.54
CA SER A 111 11.92 14.93 13.90
C SER A 111 13.16 14.70 14.76
N ASP A 112 13.07 15.04 16.04
CA ASP A 112 14.10 14.70 17.03
C ASP A 112 14.39 13.20 17.04
N GLY A 113 15.67 12.86 17.24
CA GLY A 113 16.13 11.46 17.23
C GLY A 113 16.17 10.79 15.84
N CYS A 114 15.99 11.54 14.75
CA CYS A 114 16.06 11.02 13.38
C CYS A 114 17.34 10.20 13.10
N LYS A 115 18.52 10.71 13.50
CA LYS A 115 19.80 10.00 13.30
C LYS A 115 19.80 8.61 13.93
N LYS A 116 19.21 8.47 15.13
CA LYS A 116 19.08 7.18 15.83
C LYS A 116 18.16 6.24 15.04
N LYS A 117 17.01 6.72 14.59
CA LYS A 117 16.06 5.93 13.78
C LYS A 117 16.65 5.48 12.44
N ILE A 118 17.39 6.36 11.75
CA ILE A 118 18.09 6.01 10.50
C ILE A 118 19.07 4.88 10.78
N ARG A 119 19.89 4.99 11.83
CA ARG A 119 20.84 3.94 12.20
C ARG A 119 20.14 2.62 12.54
N GLU A 120 19.03 2.65 13.27
CA GLU A 120 18.22 1.47 13.57
C GLU A 120 17.71 0.79 12.29
N MET A 121 17.18 1.58 11.34
CA MET A 121 16.72 1.06 10.04
C MET A 121 17.85 0.49 9.20
N SER A 122 18.99 1.19 9.11
CA SER A 122 20.16 0.72 8.37
C SER A 122 20.72 -0.56 8.96
N ASN A 123 20.76 -0.67 10.30
CA ASN A 123 21.17 -1.90 10.97
C ASN A 123 20.20 -3.05 10.71
N ALA A 124 18.89 -2.77 10.69
CA ALA A 124 17.89 -3.78 10.41
C ALA A 124 18.03 -4.38 9.00
N TRP A 125 18.48 -3.59 8.01
CA TRP A 125 18.70 -4.08 6.65
C TRP A 125 19.75 -5.20 6.56
N ASN A 126 20.65 -5.32 7.55
CA ASN A 126 21.57 -6.45 7.64
C ASN A 126 20.86 -7.78 7.97
N GLN A 127 19.60 -7.74 8.38
CA GLN A 127 18.79 -8.88 8.80
C GLN A 127 17.46 -8.92 8.04
N THR A 128 17.52 -8.90 6.72
CA THR A 128 16.32 -9.02 5.87
C THR A 128 15.75 -10.44 5.92
N ARG A 129 14.43 -10.58 6.01
CA ARG A 129 13.74 -11.85 5.79
C ARG A 129 12.90 -11.82 4.53
N GLN A 130 13.07 -12.86 3.74
CA GLN A 130 12.34 -13.07 2.50
C GLN A 130 11.48 -14.32 2.63
N MET A 131 10.39 -14.36 1.87
CA MET A 131 9.59 -15.56 1.71
C MET A 131 9.45 -15.89 0.24
N LYS A 132 9.40 -17.18 -0.08
CA LYS A 132 9.10 -17.61 -1.45
C LYS A 132 7.66 -17.23 -1.78
N ARG A 133 7.49 -16.68 -2.97
CA ARG A 133 6.19 -16.45 -3.58
C ARG A 133 5.50 -17.81 -3.76
N LEU A 134 4.26 -17.89 -3.29
CA LEU A 134 3.39 -19.02 -3.57
C LEU A 134 2.37 -18.56 -4.61
N ASP A 135 2.44 -19.14 -5.81
CA ASP A 135 1.46 -18.94 -6.87
C ASP A 135 0.25 -19.81 -6.55
N VAL A 136 -0.79 -19.24 -5.94
CA VAL A 136 -1.97 -19.98 -5.50
C VAL A 136 -3.22 -19.17 -5.82
N SER A 137 -4.11 -19.77 -6.60
CA SER A 137 -5.51 -19.37 -6.69
C SER A 137 -6.32 -20.21 -5.69
N PRO A 138 -7.22 -19.63 -4.87
CA PRO A 138 -7.71 -18.25 -4.87
C PRO A 138 -6.80 -17.27 -4.10
N MET A 139 -6.82 -16.01 -4.53
CA MET A 139 -5.85 -14.97 -4.17
C MET A 139 -6.09 -14.34 -2.78
N THR A 140 -7.17 -14.73 -2.08
CA THR A 140 -7.56 -14.18 -0.77
C THR A 140 -8.18 -15.26 0.12
N THR A 141 -7.90 -15.24 1.43
CA THR A 141 -8.58 -16.12 2.40
C THR A 141 -9.89 -15.51 2.94
N PRO A 142 -10.91 -16.31 3.31
CA PRO A 142 -12.14 -15.78 3.93
C PRO A 142 -11.87 -14.94 5.18
N GLU A 143 -10.91 -15.35 6.02
CA GLU A 143 -10.53 -14.65 7.25
C GLU A 143 -9.93 -13.28 6.96
N TYR A 144 -9.20 -13.12 5.84
CA TYR A 144 -8.71 -11.82 5.42
C TYR A 144 -9.85 -10.86 5.10
N ASN A 145 -10.91 -11.33 4.42
CA ASN A 145 -12.07 -10.50 4.10
C ASN A 145 -12.77 -10.04 5.38
N GLU A 146 -12.99 -10.94 6.35
CA GLU A 146 -13.58 -10.59 7.65
C GLU A 146 -12.72 -9.57 8.41
N TRP A 147 -11.40 -9.81 8.47
CA TRP A 147 -10.44 -8.90 9.09
C TRP A 147 -10.44 -7.51 8.43
N TRP A 148 -10.50 -7.47 7.10
CA TRP A 148 -10.52 -6.22 6.34
C TRP A 148 -11.80 -5.41 6.58
N VAL A 149 -12.97 -6.06 6.58
CA VAL A 149 -14.26 -5.40 6.87
C VAL A 149 -14.27 -4.78 8.27
N ARG A 150 -13.72 -5.49 9.28
CA ARG A 150 -13.59 -4.94 10.64
C ARG A 150 -12.72 -3.68 10.67
N ARG A 151 -11.60 -3.66 9.92
CA ARG A 151 -10.71 -2.50 9.80
C ARG A 151 -11.33 -1.32 9.05
N ILE A 152 -12.23 -1.54 8.09
CA ILE A 152 -12.93 -0.41 7.43
C ILE A 152 -13.68 0.42 8.46
N ASN A 153 -14.27 -0.23 9.46
CA ASN A 153 -14.99 0.45 10.53
C ASN A 153 -14.06 1.25 11.46
N ASP A 154 -12.76 0.93 11.50
CA ASP A 154 -11.75 1.67 12.27
C ASP A 154 -11.22 2.92 11.54
N ASN A 155 -11.54 3.11 10.26
CA ASN A 155 -11.08 4.26 9.45
C ASN A 155 -12.09 5.41 9.37
N ILE A 156 -13.08 5.48 10.26
CA ILE A 156 -13.90 6.69 10.40
C ILE A 156 -12.97 7.79 10.92
N PRO A 157 -12.69 8.85 10.14
CA PRO A 157 -11.90 9.95 10.66
C PRO A 157 -12.66 10.53 11.85
N GLU A 158 -12.00 10.62 13.00
CA GLU A 158 -12.49 11.45 14.11
C GLU A 158 -12.88 12.82 13.51
N PRO A 159 -14.09 13.33 13.81
CA PRO A 159 -14.48 14.65 13.31
C PRO A 159 -13.42 15.63 13.79
N LEU A 160 -12.75 16.28 12.84
CA LEU A 160 -11.76 17.32 13.08
C LEU A 160 -12.34 18.24 14.15
N SER A 161 -11.81 18.17 15.37
CA SER A 161 -12.31 19.00 16.46
C SER A 161 -12.15 20.44 15.99
N ARG A 162 -13.29 21.10 15.80
CA ARG A 162 -13.35 22.47 15.35
C ARG A 162 -12.74 23.29 16.47
N ASN A 163 -11.47 23.68 16.33
CA ASN A 163 -10.81 24.61 17.22
C ASN A 163 -11.71 25.85 17.36
N LYS A 164 -12.38 25.99 18.51
CA LYS A 164 -12.98 27.25 18.93
C LYS A 164 -11.81 28.16 19.34
N GLN A 165 -11.27 28.89 18.38
CA GLN A 165 -10.74 30.22 18.68
C GLN A 165 -11.94 31.17 18.74
N ARG A 166 -12.26 31.64 19.95
CA ARG A 166 -12.72 33.02 20.15
C ARG A 166 -11.94 33.61 21.32
N SER A 167 -10.94 34.38 20.91
CA SER A 167 -10.40 35.60 21.51
C SER A 167 -11.21 36.25 22.63
N THR A 168 -10.49 36.57 23.70
CA THR A 168 -10.44 37.86 24.41
C THR A 168 -11.73 38.67 24.52
N GLU A 169 -12.21 38.81 25.76
CA GLU A 169 -12.30 40.09 26.49
C GLU A 169 -12.12 39.80 27.99
#